data_AF-A0A7S1SR98-F1
#
_entry.id   AF-A0A7S1SR98-F1
#
_cell.length_a   1.000
_cell.length_b   1.000
_cell.length_c   1.000
_cell.angle_alpha   90.00
_cell.angle_beta   90.00
_cell.angle_gamma   90.00
#
_symmetry.space_group_name_H-M   'P 1'
#
loop_
_entity.id
_entity.type
_entity.pdbx_description
1 polymer ?
#
loop_
_entity_poly.entity_id
_entity_poly.type
_entity_poly.pdbx_seq_one_letter_code
_entity_poly.pdbx_strand_id
1 'polypeptide(L)'
;KVLTALDKEERRLFHDRIQHLDRRIIPGVNKLQWTSTKHHLDYYTKEAVKHCRDADVTVMAFKNANRRIEENCRAIAETLLVSVEKKKLYDHAEFEKRQVEHRQETREKFQRAYEEIKRVMASTYQIFSGDSEEVQREWLNFTRKIDKKMEEALRCTVKKSLHEL
;
A
#
# COMPACT_ATOMS: atom_id res chain seq x y z
N LYS A 1 -13.35 -13.01 -9.16
CA LYS A 1 -12.74 -11.66 -9.34
C LYS A 1 -11.73 -11.31 -8.24
N VAL A 2 -11.98 -11.64 -6.96
CA VAL A 2 -11.04 -11.39 -5.86
C VAL A 2 -9.68 -12.07 -6.06
N LEU A 3 -9.66 -13.37 -6.38
CA LEU A 3 -8.41 -14.12 -6.60
C LEU A 3 -7.62 -13.67 -7.85
N THR A 4 -8.31 -13.20 -8.89
CA THR A 4 -7.66 -12.69 -10.12
C THR A 4 -7.09 -11.29 -9.94
N ALA A 5 -7.52 -10.54 -8.92
CA ALA A 5 -7.03 -9.21 -8.63
C ALA A 5 -5.73 -9.23 -7.80
N LEU A 6 -5.41 -10.35 -7.14
CA LEU A 6 -4.24 -10.49 -6.29
C LEU A 6 -3.06 -11.07 -7.09
N ASP A 7 -1.92 -10.37 -7.07
CA ASP A 7 -0.66 -10.86 -7.61
C ASP A 7 -0.09 -12.02 -6.76
N LYS A 8 0.89 -12.77 -7.26
CA LYS A 8 1.44 -13.96 -6.59
C LYS A 8 1.99 -13.66 -5.19
N GLU A 9 2.60 -12.50 -4.99
CA GLU A 9 3.07 -12.03 -3.68
C GLU A 9 1.89 -11.62 -2.78
N GLU A 10 0.93 -10.87 -3.33
CA GLU A 10 -0.27 -10.46 -2.59
C GLU A 10 -1.09 -11.68 -2.14
N ARG A 11 -1.19 -12.72 -2.97
CA ARG A 11 -1.87 -13.98 -2.62
C ARG A 11 -1.23 -14.71 -1.43
N ARG A 12 0.08 -14.57 -1.22
CA ARG A 12 0.75 -15.15 -0.05
C ARG A 12 0.43 -14.37 1.21
N LEU A 13 0.37 -13.03 1.11
CA LEU A 13 -0.04 -12.18 2.22
C LEU A 13 -1.48 -12.48 2.66
N PHE A 14 -2.36 -12.82 1.71
CA PHE A 14 -3.75 -13.21 1.98
C PHE A 14 -3.96 -14.72 2.15
N HIS A 15 -2.90 -15.52 2.27
CA HIS A 15 -2.99 -16.98 2.25
C HIS A 15 -3.97 -17.53 3.29
N ASP A 16 -3.82 -17.14 4.55
CA ASP A 16 -4.65 -17.64 5.66
C ASP A 16 -6.11 -17.23 5.52
N ARG A 17 -6.36 -16.00 5.03
CA ARG A 17 -7.71 -15.50 4.80
C ARG A 17 -8.39 -16.22 3.63
N ILE A 18 -7.64 -16.54 2.58
CA ILE A 18 -8.14 -17.36 1.47
C ILE A 18 -8.43 -18.78 1.95
N GLN A 19 -7.52 -19.40 2.72
CA GLN A 19 -7.76 -20.72 3.31
C GLN A 19 -8.98 -20.73 4.24
N HIS A 20 -9.16 -19.70 5.07
CA HIS A 20 -10.31 -19.57 5.96
C HIS A 20 -11.62 -19.45 5.17
N LEU A 21 -11.60 -18.66 4.10
CA LEU A 21 -12.72 -18.49 3.19
C LEU A 21 -13.06 -19.81 2.49
N ASP A 22 -12.06 -20.53 1.98
CA ASP A 22 -12.23 -21.84 1.33
C ASP A 22 -12.80 -22.87 2.31
N ARG A 23 -12.27 -22.96 3.55
CA ARG A 23 -12.79 -23.86 4.58
C ARG A 23 -14.25 -23.60 4.95
N ARG A 24 -14.74 -22.36 4.81
CA ARG A 24 -16.15 -22.01 5.06
C ARG A 24 -17.06 -22.26 3.87
N ILE A 25 -16.55 -22.11 2.65
CA ILE A 25 -17.31 -22.30 1.41
C ILE A 25 -17.42 -23.79 1.03
N ILE A 26 -16.32 -24.56 1.16
CA ILE A 26 -16.24 -25.98 0.77
C ILE A 26 -17.32 -26.86 1.45
N PRO A 27 -17.63 -26.71 2.75
CA PRO A 27 -18.69 -27.50 3.39
C PRO A 27 -20.07 -27.21 2.81
N GLY A 28 -20.34 -25.99 2.34
CA GLY A 28 -21.58 -25.67 1.63
C GLY A 28 -21.66 -26.46 0.32
N VAL A 29 -20.59 -26.48 -0.46
CA VAL A 29 -20.55 -27.21 -1.75
C VAL A 29 -20.62 -28.73 -1.57
N ASN A 30 -19.97 -29.27 -0.53
CA ASN A 30 -19.86 -30.72 -0.32
C ASN A 30 -21.02 -31.33 0.47
N LYS A 31 -21.72 -30.56 1.33
CA LYS A 31 -22.84 -31.05 2.16
C LYS A 31 -24.22 -30.69 1.63
N LEU A 32 -24.33 -29.69 0.74
CA LEU A 32 -25.61 -29.36 0.11
C LEU A 32 -25.88 -30.31 -1.07
N GLN A 33 -26.67 -31.35 -0.82
CA GLN A 33 -27.27 -32.16 -1.88
C GLN A 33 -28.53 -31.46 -2.41
N TRP A 34 -28.97 -31.78 -3.64
CA TRP A 34 -30.22 -31.28 -4.26
C TRP A 34 -31.48 -31.53 -3.41
N THR A 35 -31.39 -32.41 -2.42
CA THR A 35 -32.41 -32.75 -1.42
C THR A 35 -32.48 -31.78 -0.23
N SER A 36 -31.54 -30.84 -0.13
CA SER A 36 -31.48 -29.88 0.98
C SER A 36 -32.63 -28.86 0.90
N THR A 37 -33.22 -28.53 2.03
CA THR A 37 -34.32 -27.56 2.12
C THR A 37 -33.91 -26.21 1.53
N LYS A 38 -34.77 -25.58 0.73
CA LYS A 38 -34.54 -24.26 0.09
C LYS A 38 -33.96 -23.20 1.05
N HIS A 39 -34.44 -23.18 2.30
CA HIS A 39 -33.96 -22.26 3.33
C HIS A 39 -32.45 -22.45 3.67
N HIS A 40 -31.97 -23.70 3.72
CA HIS A 40 -30.55 -23.99 3.98
C HIS A 40 -29.66 -23.56 2.80
N LEU A 41 -30.12 -23.76 1.56
CA LEU A 41 -29.42 -23.31 0.35
C LEU A 41 -29.31 -21.77 0.30
N ASP A 42 -30.42 -21.07 0.56
CA ASP A 42 -30.46 -19.60 0.58
C ASP A 42 -29.57 -19.01 1.68
N TYR A 43 -29.55 -19.63 2.87
CA TYR A 43 -28.69 -19.23 3.96
C TYR A 43 -27.20 -19.37 3.61
N TYR A 44 -26.78 -20.55 3.12
CA TYR A 44 -25.39 -20.80 2.74
C TYR A 44 -24.93 -19.89 1.60
N THR A 45 -25.79 -19.65 0.61
CA THR A 45 -25.47 -18.75 -0.51
C THR A 45 -25.25 -17.32 -0.02
N LYS A 46 -26.12 -16.83 0.87
CA LYS A 46 -25.97 -15.50 1.49
C LYS A 46 -24.70 -15.41 2.33
N GLU A 47 -24.38 -16.44 3.09
CA GLU A 47 -23.19 -16.48 3.95
C GLU A 47 -21.90 -16.52 3.12
N ALA A 48 -21.85 -17.33 2.06
CA ALA A 48 -20.72 -17.38 1.12
C ALA A 48 -20.50 -16.03 0.42
N VAL A 49 -21.57 -15.40 -0.08
CA VAL A 49 -21.51 -14.05 -0.68
C VAL A 49 -21.01 -13.01 0.32
N LYS A 50 -21.47 -13.07 1.57
CA LYS A 50 -21.01 -12.17 2.63
C LYS A 50 -19.51 -12.31 2.87
N HIS A 51 -19.02 -13.53 3.05
CA HIS A 51 -17.59 -13.78 3.25
C HIS A 51 -16.73 -13.34 2.06
N CYS A 52 -17.21 -13.55 0.83
CA CYS A 52 -16.53 -13.07 -0.37
C CYS A 52 -16.47 -11.54 -0.43
N ARG A 53 -17.55 -10.85 -0.02
CA ARG A 53 -17.57 -9.39 0.07
C ARG A 53 -16.61 -8.87 1.14
N ASP A 54 -16.58 -9.48 2.32
CA ASP A 54 -15.68 -9.08 3.40
C ASP A 54 -14.19 -9.22 2.98
N ALA A 55 -13.87 -10.31 2.27
CA ALA A 55 -12.55 -10.51 1.69
C ALA A 55 -12.21 -9.47 0.62
N ASP A 56 -13.16 -9.15 -0.27
CA ASP A 56 -12.97 -8.13 -1.32
C ASP A 56 -12.74 -6.74 -0.72
N VAL A 57 -13.52 -6.35 0.29
CA VAL A 57 -13.33 -5.07 1.02
C VAL A 57 -11.93 -4.99 1.62
N THR A 58 -11.45 -6.09 2.23
CA THR A 58 -10.10 -6.13 2.81
C THR A 58 -9.02 -5.99 1.74
N VAL A 59 -9.14 -6.73 0.63
CA VAL A 59 -8.19 -6.68 -0.49
C VAL A 59 -8.15 -5.29 -1.13
N MET A 60 -9.32 -4.66 -1.31
CA MET A 60 -9.41 -3.30 -1.85
C MET A 60 -8.80 -2.27 -0.89
N ALA A 61 -9.02 -2.41 0.42
CA ALA A 61 -8.38 -1.54 1.42
C ALA A 61 -6.85 -1.63 1.35
N PHE A 62 -6.29 -2.85 1.25
CA PHE A 62 -4.86 -3.06 1.07
C PHE A 62 -4.33 -2.43 -0.23
N LYS A 63 -5.02 -2.64 -1.36
CA LYS A 63 -4.61 -2.05 -2.65
C LYS A 63 -4.64 -0.53 -2.62
N ASN A 64 -5.65 0.07 -2.01
CA ASN A 64 -5.74 1.52 -1.83
C ASN A 64 -4.61 2.04 -0.92
N ALA A 65 -4.27 1.32 0.15
CA ALA A 65 -3.13 1.64 1.00
C ALA A 65 -1.81 1.61 0.22
N ASN A 66 -1.56 0.54 -0.56
CA ASN A 66 -0.36 0.45 -1.38
C ASN A 66 -0.29 1.56 -2.44
N ARG A 67 -1.40 1.90 -3.09
CA ARG A 67 -1.45 3.02 -4.05
C ARG A 67 -1.09 4.34 -3.38
N ARG A 68 -1.60 4.60 -2.18
CA ARG A 68 -1.29 5.81 -1.40
C ARG A 68 0.19 5.89 -1.02
N ILE A 69 0.82 4.76 -0.71
CA ILE A 69 2.27 4.69 -0.49
C ILE A 69 3.03 5.04 -1.77
N GLU A 70 2.62 4.49 -2.91
CA GLU A 70 3.25 4.77 -4.21
C GLU A 70 3.09 6.24 -4.64
N GLU A 71 1.94 6.86 -4.38
CA GLU A 71 1.68 8.28 -4.61
C GLU A 71 2.63 9.15 -3.76
N ASN A 72 2.85 8.81 -2.48
CA ASN A 72 3.82 9.51 -1.62
C ASN A 72 5.26 9.37 -2.12
N CYS A 73 5.68 8.15 -2.48
CA CYS A 73 7.01 7.93 -3.05
C CYS A 73 7.20 8.70 -4.37
N ARG A 74 6.17 8.78 -5.21
CA ARG A 74 6.22 9.57 -6.45
C ARG A 74 6.35 11.06 -6.17
N ALA A 75 5.58 11.59 -5.21
CA ALA A 75 5.65 12.99 -4.82
C ALA A 75 7.05 13.36 -4.28
N ILE A 76 7.74 12.44 -3.62
CA ILE A 76 9.14 12.60 -3.21
C ILE A 76 10.04 12.65 -4.44
N ALA A 77 9.92 11.67 -5.34
CA ALA A 77 10.73 11.54 -6.56
C ALA A 77 10.58 12.71 -7.56
N GLU A 78 9.51 13.49 -7.45
CA GLU A 78 9.24 14.68 -8.28
C GLU A 78 9.69 15.99 -7.62
N THR A 79 10.09 15.97 -6.35
CA THR A 79 10.54 17.17 -5.66
C THR A 79 11.96 17.53 -6.10
N LEU A 80 12.22 18.79 -6.43
CA LEU A 80 13.56 19.29 -6.73
C LEU A 80 14.20 19.82 -5.46
N LEU A 81 15.46 19.50 -5.23
CA LEU A 81 16.21 19.90 -4.03
C LEU A 81 16.80 21.32 -4.13
N VAL A 82 16.86 21.87 -5.34
CA VAL A 82 17.38 23.21 -5.60
C VAL A 82 16.33 24.01 -6.35
N SER A 83 16.03 25.20 -5.84
CA SER A 83 15.14 26.15 -6.51
C SER A 83 15.98 27.17 -7.28
N VAL A 84 16.12 27.01 -8.60
CA VAL A 84 16.76 28.00 -9.47
C VAL A 84 15.73 28.52 -10.47
N GLU A 85 15.23 29.74 -10.24
CA GLU A 85 14.34 30.40 -11.21
C GLU A 85 15.13 30.82 -12.45
N LYS A 86 14.72 30.32 -13.63
CA LYS A 86 15.31 30.74 -14.90
C LYS A 86 14.98 32.23 -15.15
N LYS A 87 15.99 33.03 -15.47
CA LYS A 87 15.92 34.48 -15.81
C LYS A 87 15.82 35.46 -14.63
N LYS A 88 16.06 35.04 -13.38
CA LYS A 88 16.20 35.96 -12.25
C LYS A 88 17.69 36.12 -11.88
N LEU A 89 18.16 37.37 -11.85
CA LEU A 89 19.45 37.72 -11.25
C LEU A 89 19.25 37.78 -9.75
N TYR A 90 19.90 36.86 -9.04
CA TYR A 90 19.91 36.85 -7.58
C TYR A 90 21.14 37.58 -7.05
N ASP A 91 20.93 38.38 -6.01
CA ASP A 91 22.03 38.72 -5.11
C ASP A 91 22.40 37.48 -4.26
N HIS A 92 23.67 37.35 -3.89
CA HIS A 92 24.18 36.14 -3.22
C HIS A 92 23.42 35.83 -1.92
N ALA A 93 23.13 36.87 -1.12
CA ALA A 93 22.38 36.74 0.13
C ALA A 93 20.90 36.37 -0.09
N GLU A 94 20.27 36.88 -1.15
CA GLU A 94 18.87 36.53 -1.48
C GLU A 94 18.77 35.06 -1.92
N PHE A 95 19.73 34.59 -2.73
CA PHE A 95 19.78 33.20 -3.16
C PHE A 95 19.98 32.23 -2.00
N GLU A 96 20.94 32.53 -1.11
CA GLU A 96 21.23 31.67 0.04
C GLU A 96 20.01 31.53 0.95
N LYS A 97 19.33 32.66 1.25
CA LYS A 97 18.10 32.64 2.05
C LYS A 97 17.01 31.79 1.38
N ARG A 98 16.77 31.98 0.09
CA ARG A 98 15.79 31.17 -0.67
C ARG A 98 16.13 29.69 -0.68
N GLN A 99 17.41 29.31 -0.78
CA GLN A 99 17.81 27.90 -0.72
C GLN A 99 17.63 27.30 0.68
N VAL A 100 17.87 28.07 1.73
CA VAL A 100 17.60 27.62 3.10
C VAL A 100 16.11 27.37 3.31
N GLU A 101 15.25 28.31 2.90
CA GLU A 101 13.79 28.18 2.97
C GLU A 101 13.31 26.98 2.15
N HIS A 102 13.74 26.85 0.89
CA HIS A 102 13.37 25.73 0.01
C HIS A 102 13.80 24.36 0.56
N ARG A 103 15.01 24.26 1.14
CA ARG A 103 15.48 23.02 1.76
C ARG A 103 14.67 22.66 3.00
N GLN A 104 14.25 23.65 3.77
CA GLN A 104 13.39 23.42 4.94
C GLN A 104 12.01 22.91 4.51
N GLU A 105 11.37 23.54 3.54
CA GLU A 105 10.08 23.09 2.98
C GLU A 105 10.16 21.68 2.40
N THR A 106 11.23 21.40 1.66
CA THR A 106 11.50 20.07 1.08
C THR A 106 11.67 19.02 2.18
N ARG A 107 12.41 19.33 3.25
CA ARG A 107 12.58 18.45 4.40
C ARG A 107 11.25 18.15 5.08
N GLU A 108 10.42 19.16 5.31
CA GLU A 108 9.09 19.01 5.90
C GLU A 108 8.15 18.18 5.01
N LYS A 109 8.26 18.34 3.69
CA LYS A 109 7.51 17.51 2.73
C LYS A 109 7.92 16.03 2.82
N PHE A 110 9.21 15.74 2.90
CA PHE A 110 9.71 14.36 3.04
C PHE A 110 9.31 13.75 4.38
N GLN A 111 9.40 14.52 5.47
CA GLN A 111 8.98 14.08 6.78
C GLN A 111 7.48 13.71 6.81
N ARG A 112 6.63 14.59 6.26
CA ARG A 112 5.19 14.33 6.16
C ARG A 112 4.88 13.08 5.33
N ALA A 113 5.54 12.90 4.19
CA ALA A 113 5.36 11.73 3.35
C ALA A 113 5.79 10.43 4.06
N TYR A 114 6.91 10.46 4.79
CA TYR A 114 7.38 9.32 5.58
C TYR A 114 6.40 8.95 6.72
N GLU A 115 5.93 9.94 7.47
CA GLU A 115 4.94 9.73 8.54
C GLU A 115 3.62 9.17 7.99
N GLU A 116 3.19 9.65 6.83
CA GLU A 116 2.01 9.13 6.13
C GLU A 116 2.18 7.66 5.75
N ILE A 117 3.31 7.29 5.14
CA ILE A 117 3.62 5.91 4.77
C ILE A 117 3.63 5.02 6.00
N LYS A 118 4.28 5.45 7.09
CA LYS A 118 4.33 4.72 8.35
C LYS A 118 2.93 4.50 8.93
N ARG A 119 2.07 5.52 8.90
CA ARG A 119 0.69 5.43 9.38
C ARG A 119 -0.13 4.45 8.54
N VAL A 120 -0.04 4.54 7.21
CA VAL A 120 -0.75 3.65 6.28
C VAL A 120 -0.30 2.19 6.44
N MET A 121 1.00 1.97 6.62
CA MET A 121 1.53 0.64 6.91
C MET A 121 1.02 0.10 8.24
N ALA A 122 1.03 0.92 9.31
CA ALA A 122 0.55 0.50 10.62
C ALA A 122 -0.95 0.14 10.59
N SER A 123 -1.79 0.92 9.90
CA SER A 123 -3.22 0.59 9.75
C SER A 123 -3.44 -0.67 8.94
N THR A 124 -2.60 -0.92 7.92
CA THR A 124 -2.70 -2.11 7.08
C THR A 124 -2.22 -3.35 7.84
N TYR A 125 -1.21 -3.22 8.71
CA TYR A 125 -0.73 -4.33 9.53
C TYR A 125 -1.78 -4.88 10.49
N GLN A 126 -2.67 -4.02 11.01
CA GLN A 126 -3.77 -4.47 11.89
C GLN A 126 -4.62 -5.59 11.25
N ILE A 127 -4.75 -5.57 9.93
CA ILE A 127 -5.47 -6.60 9.15
C ILE A 127 -4.80 -7.97 9.28
N PHE A 128 -3.46 -8.01 9.34
CA PHE A 128 -2.65 -9.23 9.33
C PHE A 128 -2.08 -9.59 10.71
N SER A 129 -2.33 -8.78 11.74
CA SER A 129 -1.71 -8.94 13.07
C SER A 129 -1.99 -10.28 13.76
N GLY A 130 -3.12 -10.93 13.45
CA GLY A 130 -3.52 -12.23 13.96
C GLY A 130 -3.26 -13.42 13.02
N ASP A 131 -2.65 -13.18 11.87
CA ASP A 131 -2.39 -14.22 10.85
C ASP A 131 -1.08 -14.98 11.14
N SER A 132 -0.88 -16.12 10.49
CA SER A 132 0.23 -17.06 10.72
C SER A 132 1.62 -16.45 10.52
N GLU A 133 2.64 -17.17 11.01
CA GLU A 133 4.05 -16.80 10.87
C GLU A 133 4.47 -16.64 9.39
N GLU A 134 3.86 -17.38 8.46
CA GLU A 134 4.11 -17.24 7.03
C GLU A 134 3.62 -15.88 6.51
N VAL A 135 2.43 -15.45 6.93
CA VAL A 135 1.87 -14.13 6.58
C VAL A 135 2.70 -13.02 7.22
N GLN A 136 3.16 -13.19 8.47
CA GLN A 136 4.09 -12.24 9.11
C GLN A 136 5.40 -12.09 8.33
N ARG A 137 5.96 -13.21 7.84
CA ARG A 137 7.18 -13.20 7.03
C ARG A 137 6.98 -12.46 5.71
N GLU A 138 5.86 -12.69 5.05
CA GLU A 138 5.55 -11.98 3.81
C GLU A 138 5.23 -10.50 4.05
N TRP A 139 4.66 -10.14 5.20
CA TRP A 139 4.50 -8.75 5.62
C TRP A 139 5.85 -8.04 5.82
N LEU A 140 6.85 -8.73 6.40
CA LEU A 140 8.21 -8.20 6.51
C LEU A 140 8.85 -7.99 5.14
N ASN A 141 8.65 -8.92 4.19
CA ASN A 141 9.12 -8.76 2.82
C ASN A 141 8.46 -7.56 2.13
N PHE A 142 7.15 -7.40 2.32
CA PHE A 142 6.40 -6.24 1.81
C PHE A 142 6.91 -4.93 2.39
N THR A 143 7.18 -4.88 3.70
CA THR A 143 7.77 -3.71 4.37
C THR A 143 9.13 -3.34 3.76
N ARG A 144 10.03 -4.31 3.59
CA ARG A 144 11.33 -4.09 2.93
C ARG A 144 11.20 -3.58 1.50
N LYS A 145 10.18 -4.03 0.77
CA LYS A 145 9.90 -3.56 -0.60
C LYS A 145 9.46 -2.09 -0.60
N ILE A 146 8.65 -1.67 0.37
CA ILE A 146 8.26 -0.26 0.53
C ILE A 146 9.48 0.59 0.90
N ASP A 147 10.30 0.15 1.85
CA ASP A 147 11.51 0.87 2.24
C ASP A 147 12.45 1.07 1.04
N LYS A 148 12.63 0.03 0.23
CA LYS A 148 13.42 0.12 -1.01
C LYS A 148 12.81 1.09 -2.02
N LYS A 149 11.49 1.09 -2.22
CA LYS A 149 10.80 2.06 -3.09
C LYS A 149 11.01 3.51 -2.61
N MET A 150 10.96 3.73 -1.30
CA MET A 150 11.20 5.04 -0.69
C MET A 150 12.65 5.49 -0.90
N GLU A 151 13.62 4.58 -0.72
CA GLU A 151 15.03 4.84 -1.00
C GLU A 151 15.27 5.19 -2.48
N GLU A 152 14.69 4.42 -3.40
CA GLU A 152 14.77 4.68 -4.84
C GLU A 152 14.15 6.03 -5.22
N ALA A 153 13.02 6.40 -4.61
CA ALA A 153 12.40 7.70 -4.80
C ALA A 153 13.33 8.84 -4.39
N LEU A 154 13.93 8.76 -3.19
CA LEU A 154 14.90 9.77 -2.71
C LEU A 154 16.14 9.85 -3.61
N ARG A 155 16.68 8.71 -4.06
CA ARG A 155 17.80 8.68 -5.02
C ARG A 155 17.40 9.34 -6.35
N CYS A 156 16.17 9.13 -6.82
CA CYS A 156 15.65 9.73 -8.04
C CYS A 156 15.53 11.26 -7.89
N THR A 157 15.01 11.74 -6.76
CA THR A 157 14.97 13.17 -6.40
C THR A 157 16.34 13.83 -6.53
N VAL A 158 17.37 13.23 -5.93
CA VAL A 158 18.75 13.76 -5.99
C VAL A 158 19.25 13.79 -7.43
N LYS A 159 19.09 12.69 -8.17
CA LYS A 159 19.53 12.61 -9.58
C LYS A 159 18.86 13.65 -10.47
N LYS A 160 17.55 13.82 -10.36
CA LYS A 160 16.81 14.84 -11.13
C LYS A 160 17.26 16.25 -10.77
N SER A 161 17.39 16.52 -9.47
CA SER A 161 17.85 17.83 -9.00
C SER A 161 19.25 18.17 -9.53
N LEU A 162 20.15 17.19 -9.62
CA LEU A 162 21.48 17.39 -10.20
C LEU A 162 21.46 17.58 -11.73
N HIS A 163 20.50 16.99 -12.43
CA HIS A 163 20.37 17.11 -13.88
C HIS A 163 19.71 18.43 -14.32
N GLU A 164 18.91 19.03 -13.46
CA GLU A 164 18.22 20.31 -13.73
C GLU A 164 19.04 21.55 -13.35
N LEU A 165 20.17 21.37 -12.64
CA LEU A 165 21.20 22.39 -12.42
C LEU A 165 21.99 22.67 -13.70
#